data_AF-A0A5C6AK35-F1
#
_entry.id   AF-A0A5C6AK35-F1
#
_cell.length_a   1.000
_cell.length_b   1.000
_cell.length_c   1.000
_cell.angle_alpha   90.00
_cell.angle_beta   90.00
_cell.angle_gamma   90.00
#
_symmetry.space_group_name_H-M   'P 1'
#
loop_
_entity.id
_entity.type
_entity.pdbx_description
1 polymer ?
#
loop_
_entity_poly.entity_id
_entity_poly.type
_entity_poly.pdbx_seq_one_letter_code
_entity_poly.pdbx_strand_id
1 'polypeptide(L)'
;MGADATMVFFGVRFATTEEESDALSNETDPRMLAAINHQLDHWWGSYSQDPINEQEFLFVGKKIVRIGYEHEFELVLALNELRVLAEDAVVKLRAAGFSDKPQLYVQFAPDF
;
A
#
# COMPACT_ATOMS: atom_id res chain seq x y z
N MET A 1 -19.55 -7.17 2.99
CA MET A 1 -19.00 -8.08 4.01
C MET A 1 -17.56 -8.29 3.64
N GLY A 2 -16.65 -7.50 4.20
CA GLY A 2 -15.26 -7.86 4.13
C GLY A 2 -14.89 -8.62 5.41
N ALA A 3 -13.62 -8.62 5.74
CA ALA A 3 -13.09 -9.24 6.93
C ALA A 3 -11.98 -8.36 7.49
N ASP A 4 -11.84 -8.40 8.82
CA ASP A 4 -10.69 -7.82 9.51
C ASP A 4 -9.42 -8.29 8.83
N ALA A 5 -8.63 -7.35 8.32
CA ALA A 5 -7.46 -7.65 7.53
C ALA A 5 -6.25 -6.85 8.02
N THR A 6 -5.06 -7.46 7.96
CA THR A 6 -3.80 -6.75 8.18
C THR A 6 -3.02 -6.69 6.88
N MET A 7 -2.79 -5.50 6.36
CA MET A 7 -1.92 -5.29 5.21
C MET A 7 -0.48 -5.10 5.66
N VAL A 8 0.43 -5.84 5.03
CA VAL A 8 1.87 -5.64 5.12
C VAL A 8 2.36 -5.11 3.79
N PHE A 9 2.98 -3.95 3.81
CA PHE A 9 3.38 -3.23 2.61
C PHE A 9 4.74 -2.56 2.83
N PHE A 10 5.66 -2.70 1.88
CA PHE A 10 6.94 -2.00 1.93
C PHE A 10 7.00 -0.92 0.85
N GLY A 11 7.08 0.35 1.23
CA GLY A 11 7.03 1.43 0.26
C GLY A 11 6.88 2.81 0.88
N VAL A 12 6.26 3.72 0.14
CA VAL A 12 5.90 5.06 0.59
C VAL A 12 4.40 5.14 0.82
N ARG A 13 3.97 6.01 1.75
CA ARG A 13 2.55 6.19 2.12
C ARG A 13 2.18 7.67 2.06
N PHE A 14 1.09 7.98 1.38
CA PHE A 14 0.52 9.31 1.26
C PHE A 14 -0.85 9.33 1.92
N ALA A 15 -1.11 10.35 2.75
CA ALA A 15 -2.49 10.69 3.11
C ALA A 15 -3.17 11.29 1.88
N THR A 16 -4.39 10.87 1.58
CA THR A 16 -5.16 11.37 0.43
C THR A 16 -6.25 12.34 0.85
N THR A 17 -6.56 13.31 -0.01
CA THR A 17 -7.77 14.14 0.11
C THR A 17 -8.94 13.51 -0.64
N GLU A 18 -10.15 14.02 -0.41
CA GLU A 18 -11.36 13.59 -1.13
C GLU A 18 -11.22 13.77 -2.65
N GLU A 19 -10.60 14.86 -3.12
CA GLU A 19 -10.36 15.06 -4.55
C GLU A 19 -9.37 14.03 -5.14
N GLU A 20 -8.41 13.57 -4.34
CA GLU A 20 -7.47 12.54 -4.75
C GLU A 20 -8.11 11.15 -4.76
N SER A 21 -9.10 10.88 -3.90
CA SER A 21 -9.87 9.63 -3.89
C SER A 21 -10.65 9.41 -5.19
N ASP A 22 -11.21 10.47 -5.78
CA ASP A 22 -11.83 10.42 -7.11
C ASP A 22 -10.81 10.11 -8.21
N ALA A 23 -9.63 10.74 -8.15
CA ALA A 23 -8.56 10.49 -9.13
C ALA A 23 -8.05 9.04 -9.04
N LEU A 24 -7.92 8.52 -7.83
CA LEU A 24 -7.55 7.13 -7.55
C LEU A 24 -8.62 6.15 -8.04
N SER A 25 -9.90 6.44 -7.80
CA SER A 25 -11.03 5.63 -8.28
C SER A 25 -11.10 5.54 -9.80
N ASN A 26 -10.72 6.62 -10.49
CA ASN A 26 -10.67 6.67 -11.94
C ASN A 26 -9.31 6.26 -12.53
N GLU A 27 -8.36 5.78 -11.71
CA GLU A 27 -7.01 5.39 -12.12
C GLU A 27 -6.21 6.51 -12.82
N THR A 28 -6.47 7.76 -12.44
CA THR A 28 -5.82 8.96 -13.01
C THR A 28 -4.83 9.62 -12.07
N ASP A 29 -4.72 9.16 -10.82
CA ASP A 29 -3.76 9.70 -9.85
C ASP A 29 -2.31 9.53 -10.36
N PRO A 30 -1.50 10.59 -10.39
CA PRO A 30 -0.16 10.55 -10.97
C PRO A 30 0.79 9.61 -10.22
N ARG A 31 0.61 9.41 -8.91
CA ARG A 31 1.43 8.49 -8.11
C ARG A 31 1.06 7.04 -8.44
N MET A 32 -0.22 6.75 -8.63
CA MET A 32 -0.68 5.43 -9.10
C MET A 32 -0.15 5.13 -10.50
N LEU A 33 -0.27 6.08 -11.44
CA LEU A 33 0.26 5.91 -12.79
C LEU A 33 1.78 5.72 -12.80
N ALA A 34 2.52 6.46 -11.97
CA ALA A 34 3.96 6.26 -11.79
C ALA A 34 4.28 4.86 -11.24
N ALA A 35 3.48 4.36 -10.28
CA ALA A 35 3.63 3.01 -9.74
C ALA A 35 3.48 1.95 -10.84
N ILE A 36 2.41 2.06 -11.64
CA ILE A 36 2.12 1.15 -12.76
C ILE A 36 3.26 1.15 -13.78
N ASN A 37 3.72 2.33 -14.21
CA ASN A 37 4.78 2.47 -15.20
C ASN A 37 6.13 1.87 -14.76
N HIS A 38 6.35 1.76 -13.44
CA HIS A 38 7.58 1.23 -12.87
C HIS A 38 7.39 -0.15 -12.20
N GLN A 39 6.28 -0.83 -12.47
CA GLN A 39 5.99 -2.17 -11.96
C GLN A 39 6.06 -2.26 -10.42
N LEU A 40 5.57 -1.20 -9.77
CA LEU A 40 5.34 -1.14 -8.34
C LEU A 40 3.89 -1.55 -8.05
N ASP A 41 3.70 -2.22 -6.93
CA ASP A 41 2.36 -2.43 -6.39
C ASP A 41 1.84 -1.10 -5.85
N HIS A 42 0.52 -0.92 -5.90
CA HIS A 42 -0.17 0.17 -5.22
C HIS A 42 -1.40 -0.36 -4.49
N TRP A 43 -1.83 0.35 -3.46
CA TRP A 43 -3.06 0.07 -2.74
C TRP A 43 -3.57 1.37 -2.12
N TRP A 44 -4.87 1.62 -2.19
CA TRP A 44 -5.48 2.73 -1.47
C TRP A 44 -6.74 2.27 -0.73
N GLY A 45 -7.01 2.92 0.40
CA GLY A 45 -8.24 2.77 1.16
C GLY A 45 -8.17 3.38 2.54
N SER A 46 -9.29 3.36 3.24
CA SER A 46 -9.41 3.80 4.63
C SER A 46 -8.84 2.76 5.60
N TYR A 47 -8.18 3.26 6.64
CA TYR A 47 -7.71 2.49 7.79
C TYR A 47 -8.09 3.15 9.12
N SER A 48 -8.95 4.18 9.09
CA SER A 48 -9.43 4.81 10.32
C SER A 48 -10.59 4.00 10.91
N GLN A 49 -10.73 4.07 12.23
CA GLN A 49 -11.91 3.56 12.94
C GLN A 49 -12.97 4.64 13.15
N ASP A 50 -12.72 5.87 12.67
CA ASP A 50 -13.57 7.03 12.91
C ASP A 50 -14.29 7.40 11.60
N PRO A 51 -15.60 7.12 11.48
CA PRO A 51 -16.40 7.42 10.29
C PRO A 51 -16.46 8.92 9.97
N ILE A 52 -16.14 9.79 10.93
CA ILE A 52 -16.16 11.25 10.78
C ILE A 52 -14.81 11.76 10.27
N ASN A 53 -13.73 11.01 10.52
CA ASN A 53 -12.36 11.32 10.10
C ASN A 53 -11.76 10.12 9.35
N GLU A 54 -12.44 9.67 8.30
CA GLU A 54 -11.92 8.64 7.40
C GLU A 54 -10.73 9.21 6.61
N GLN A 55 -9.53 9.01 7.16
CA GLN A 55 -8.30 9.28 6.44
C GLN A 55 -7.97 8.07 5.58
N GLU A 56 -8.09 8.26 4.27
CA GLU A 56 -7.59 7.33 3.29
C GLU A 56 -6.07 7.49 3.10
N PHE A 57 -5.42 6.39 2.75
CA PHE A 57 -4.01 6.37 2.46
C PHE A 57 -3.74 5.66 1.13
N LEU A 58 -2.85 6.24 0.33
CA LEU A 58 -2.26 5.59 -0.84
C LEU A 58 -0.89 5.02 -0.49
N PHE A 59 -0.67 3.76 -0.82
CA PHE A 59 0.59 3.05 -0.71
C PHE A 59 1.15 2.79 -2.11
N VAL A 60 2.45 3.04 -2.27
CA VAL A 60 3.19 2.73 -3.51
C VAL A 60 4.50 2.03 -3.15
N GLY A 61 4.79 0.86 -3.75
CA GLY A 61 5.91 0.03 -3.33
C GLY A 61 5.75 -1.44 -3.68
N LYS A 62 5.88 -2.30 -2.67
CA LYS A 62 5.68 -3.74 -2.72
C LYS A 62 4.62 -4.15 -1.71
N LYS A 63 3.51 -4.70 -2.20
CA LYS A 63 2.52 -5.37 -1.36
C LYS A 63 3.07 -6.74 -0.97
N ILE A 64 3.25 -6.97 0.32
CA ILE A 64 3.84 -8.21 0.85
C ILE A 64 2.73 -9.24 1.11
N VAL A 65 1.72 -8.88 1.90
CA VAL A 65 0.54 -9.73 2.16
C VAL A 65 -0.63 -8.89 2.67
N ARG A 66 -1.84 -9.42 2.54
CA ARG A 66 -3.03 -8.94 3.23
C ARG A 66 -3.65 -10.11 4.01
N ILE A 67 -3.24 -10.30 5.26
CA ILE A 67 -3.73 -11.38 6.13
C ILE A 67 -5.17 -11.08 6.53
N GLY A 68 -6.02 -12.10 6.61
CA GLY A 68 -7.44 -11.97 6.95
C GLY A 68 -8.34 -11.67 5.75
N TYR A 69 -7.76 -11.51 4.55
CA TYR A 69 -8.47 -11.33 3.29
C TYR A 69 -8.22 -12.53 2.38
N GLU A 70 -9.22 -12.96 1.60
CA GLU A 70 -9.08 -14.04 0.59
C GLU A 70 -8.47 -15.36 1.10
N HIS A 71 -8.73 -15.74 2.35
CA HIS A 71 -8.19 -16.94 2.99
C HIS A 71 -6.67 -16.92 3.23
N GLU A 72 -6.02 -15.77 3.15
CA GLU A 72 -4.63 -15.60 3.56
C GLU A 72 -4.55 -15.49 5.09
N PHE A 73 -4.00 -16.52 5.75
CA PHE A 73 -3.89 -16.56 7.22
C PHE A 73 -2.48 -16.32 7.72
N GLU A 74 -1.47 -16.64 6.92
CA GLU A 74 -0.07 -16.47 7.26
C GLU A 74 0.77 -16.21 6.03
N LEU A 75 1.88 -15.50 6.23
CA LEU A 75 2.97 -15.42 5.27
C LEU A 75 4.26 -15.74 6.00
N VAL A 76 5.00 -16.72 5.48
CA VAL A 76 6.33 -17.07 5.97
C VAL A 76 7.35 -16.62 4.92
N LEU A 77 8.24 -15.71 5.31
CA LEU A 77 9.37 -15.27 4.48
C LEU A 77 10.68 -15.45 5.25
N ALA A 78 11.70 -15.95 4.57
CA ALA A 78 13.05 -15.85 5.05
C ALA A 78 13.50 -14.37 5.02
N LEU A 79 14.40 -14.00 5.94
CA LEU A 79 14.91 -12.62 6.02
C LEU A 79 15.55 -12.16 4.69
N ASN A 80 16.22 -13.08 3.98
CA ASN A 80 16.80 -12.77 2.67
C ASN A 80 15.74 -12.48 1.62
N GLU A 81 14.59 -13.16 1.63
CA GLU A 81 13.49 -12.91 0.69
C GLU A 81 12.88 -11.53 0.94
N LEU A 82 12.61 -11.20 2.22
CA LEU A 82 12.13 -9.87 2.59
C LEU A 82 13.11 -8.77 2.17
N ARG A 83 14.42 -9.00 2.34
CA ARG A 83 15.45 -8.05 1.90
C ARG A 83 15.42 -7.84 0.39
N VAL A 84 15.34 -8.92 -0.39
CA VAL A 84 15.29 -8.83 -1.87
C VAL A 84 14.05 -8.06 -2.33
N LEU A 85 12.88 -8.32 -1.73
CA LEU A 85 11.65 -7.57 -2.01
C LEU A 85 11.80 -6.07 -1.71
N ALA A 86 12.41 -5.74 -0.58
CA ALA A 86 12.64 -4.35 -0.18
C ALA A 86 13.64 -3.63 -1.11
N GLU A 87 14.75 -4.29 -1.47
CA GLU A 87 15.77 -3.72 -2.36
C GLU A 87 15.22 -3.45 -3.77
N ASP A 88 14.47 -4.39 -4.33
CA ASP A 88 13.77 -4.21 -5.62
C ASP A 88 12.80 -3.02 -5.57
N ALA A 89 11.98 -2.93 -4.51
CA ALA A 89 11.04 -1.83 -4.32
C ALA A 89 11.76 -0.48 -4.21
N VAL A 90 12.87 -0.38 -3.48
CA VAL A 90 13.66 0.87 -3.36
C VAL A 90 14.17 1.33 -4.72
N VAL A 91 14.69 0.42 -5.54
CA VAL A 91 15.21 0.75 -6.88
C VAL A 91 14.08 1.28 -7.76
N LYS A 92 12.94 0.60 -7.78
CA LYS A 92 11.77 0.99 -8.58
C LYS A 92 11.14 2.30 -8.11
N LEU A 93 11.01 2.51 -6.80
CA LEU A 93 10.50 3.77 -6.23
C LEU A 93 11.36 4.97 -6.64
N ARG A 94 12.68 4.83 -6.59
CA ARG A 94 13.60 5.89 -7.07
C ARG A 94 13.47 6.13 -8.56
N ALA A 95 13.37 5.06 -9.36
CA ALA A 95 13.19 5.19 -10.80
C ALA A 95 11.87 5.88 -11.17
N ALA A 96 10.82 5.66 -10.38
CA ALA A 96 9.51 6.31 -10.51
C ALA A 96 9.47 7.76 -9.99
N GLY A 97 10.57 8.27 -9.43
CA GLY A 97 10.67 9.64 -8.95
C GLY A 97 10.19 9.86 -7.51
N PHE A 98 9.86 8.82 -6.76
CA PHE A 98 9.53 8.95 -5.34
C PHE A 98 10.79 9.22 -4.51
N SER A 99 10.77 10.32 -3.75
CA SER A 99 11.90 10.78 -2.92
C SER A 99 11.75 10.43 -1.44
N ASP A 100 10.54 10.08 -0.99
CA ASP A 100 10.28 9.71 0.40
C ASP A 100 11.02 8.43 0.77
N LYS A 101 11.41 8.34 2.05
CA LYS A 101 12.10 7.15 2.58
C LYS A 101 11.11 5.98 2.66
N PRO A 102 11.35 4.86 1.95
CA PRO A 102 10.46 3.71 2.05
C PRO A 102 10.50 3.07 3.44
N GLN A 103 9.35 2.61 3.91
CA GLN A 103 9.16 1.99 5.22
C GLN A 103 8.35 0.71 5.09
N LEU A 104 8.47 -0.19 6.07
CA LEU A 104 7.57 -1.33 6.23
C LEU A 104 6.35 -0.87 7.03
N TYR A 105 5.19 -0.87 6.38
CA TYR A 105 3.90 -0.63 7.00
C TYR A 105 3.21 -1.95 7.32
N VAL A 106 2.69 -2.06 8.53
CA VAL A 106 1.84 -3.15 8.99
C VAL A 106 0.59 -2.49 9.54
N GLN A 107 -0.52 -2.58 8.81
CA GLN A 107 -1.72 -1.80 9.10
C GLN A 107 -2.97 -2.68 9.15
N PHE A 108 -3.68 -2.58 10.27
CA PHE A 108 -4.94 -3.26 10.50
C PHE A 108 -6.10 -2.45 9.89
N ALA A 109 -6.90 -3.10 9.06
CA ALA A 109 -8.17 -2.65 8.51
C ALA A 109 -9.29 -3.48 9.13
N PRO A 110 -10.05 -2.93 10.09
CA PRO A 110 -11.25 -3.60 10.61
C PRO A 110 -12.35 -3.67 9.53
N ASP A 111 -13.15 -4.73 9.54
CA ASP A 111 -14.44 -4.76 8.83
C ASP A 111 -15.56 -4.22 9.73
N PHE A 112 -16.47 -3.44 9.15
CA PHE A 112 -17.67 -2.94 9.81
C PHE A 112 -18.91 -3.22 8.96
#